data_AF-U4VC22-F1
#
_entry.id   AF-U4VC22-F1
#
_cell.length_a   1.000
_cell.length_b   1.000
_cell.length_c   1.000
_cell.angle_alpha   90.00
_cell.angle_beta   90.00
_cell.angle_gamma   90.00
#
_symmetry.space_group_name_H-M   'P 1'
#
loop_
_entity.id
_entity.type
_entity.pdbx_description
1 polymer ?
#
loop_
_entity_poly.entity_id
_entity_poly.type
_entity_poly.pdbx_seq_one_letter_code
_entity_poly.pdbx_strand_id
1 'polypeptide(L)'
;MRIRSEVMKIFISADIEGTAGITNWDEARKGHADYEEFREYMTDELVAACEGARAAGAKEIVVKDAHSTARNLILSKLPDYVRIVRGGWSGHPDAMMFGIDRSFSAALYTGYHNKAGTDTNPLAHTLTGTCFANADQRRSCF
;
A
#
# COMPACT_ATOMS: atom_id res chain seq x y z
N MET A 1 36.23 10.28 10.39
CA MET A 1 35.03 9.47 10.12
C MET A 1 33.86 10.44 9.94
N ARG A 2 33.41 10.67 8.70
CA ARG A 2 32.41 11.70 8.39
C ARG A 2 31.04 11.13 8.72
N ILE A 3 30.42 11.58 9.81
CA ILE A 3 29.00 11.33 10.06
C ILE A 3 28.27 12.08 8.94
N ARG A 4 27.90 11.39 7.86
CA ARG A 4 26.80 11.89 7.03
C ARG A 4 25.60 11.88 7.98
N SER A 5 25.04 13.04 8.27
CA SER A 5 23.64 13.09 8.69
C SER A 5 22.85 12.55 7.49
N GLU A 6 22.69 11.23 7.42
CA GLU A 6 21.88 10.60 6.39
C GLU A 6 20.48 11.18 6.58
N VAL A 7 20.05 11.99 5.62
CA VAL A 7 18.69 12.54 5.56
C VAL A 7 17.77 11.32 5.56
N MET A 8 17.02 11.12 6.65
CA MET A 8 16.18 9.94 6.80
C MET A 8 15.10 9.94 5.71
N LYS A 9 15.24 9.01 4.77
CA LYS A 9 14.36 8.87 3.61
C LYS A 9 13.56 7.60 3.74
N ILE A 10 12.24 7.71 3.63
CA ILE A 10 11.29 6.63 3.90
C ILE A 10 10.51 6.30 2.64
N PHE A 11 10.43 5.01 2.32
CA PHE A 11 9.57 4.50 1.25
C PHE A 11 8.30 3.90 1.88
N ILE A 12 7.14 4.18 1.31
CA ILE A 12 5.88 3.55 1.74
C ILE A 12 5.22 2.92 0.53
N SER A 13 4.95 1.63 0.60
CA SER A 13 4.11 0.93 -0.37
C SER A 13 2.70 0.81 0.20
N ALA A 14 1.72 1.34 -0.52
CA ALA A 14 0.32 1.39 -0.08
C ALA A 14 -0.55 0.48 -0.95
N ASP A 15 -1.13 -0.52 -0.31
CA ASP A 15 -2.09 -1.47 -0.87
C ASP A 15 -3.47 -1.26 -0.23
N ILE A 16 -4.55 -1.86 -0.76
CA ILE A 16 -5.89 -1.58 -0.24
C ILE A 16 -6.49 -2.74 0.56
N GLU A 17 -6.23 -4.00 0.20
CA GLU A 17 -6.99 -5.17 0.67
C GLU A 17 -6.89 -5.42 2.18
N GLY A 18 -5.82 -4.93 2.81
CA GLY A 18 -5.61 -4.97 4.25
C GLY A 18 -5.97 -3.67 4.98
N THR A 19 -6.57 -2.69 4.29
CA THR A 19 -7.10 -1.46 4.92
C THR A 19 -8.17 -1.84 5.94
N ALA A 20 -8.17 -1.16 7.09
CA ALA A 20 -9.12 -1.44 8.16
C ALA A 20 -10.57 -1.40 7.67
N GLY A 21 -11.32 -2.46 8.00
CA GLY A 21 -12.72 -2.60 7.65
C GLY A 21 -13.00 -3.35 6.34
N ILE A 22 -11.99 -3.57 5.47
CA ILE A 22 -12.20 -4.36 4.26
C ILE A 22 -12.39 -5.84 4.61
N THR A 23 -13.49 -6.40 4.11
CA THR A 23 -13.87 -7.80 4.22
C THR A 23 -14.26 -8.42 2.88
N ASN A 24 -14.45 -7.60 1.84
CA ASN A 24 -14.88 -8.04 0.52
C ASN A 24 -14.08 -7.38 -0.62
N TRP A 25 -13.91 -8.09 -1.73
CA TRP A 25 -13.29 -7.56 -2.95
C TRP A 25 -13.99 -6.34 -3.54
N ASP A 26 -15.30 -6.24 -3.37
CA ASP A 26 -16.09 -5.11 -3.86
C ASP A 26 -15.66 -3.78 -3.21
N GLU A 27 -15.12 -3.83 -2.01
CA GLU A 27 -14.60 -2.69 -1.25
C GLU A 27 -13.18 -2.30 -1.72
N ALA A 28 -12.43 -3.27 -2.25
CA ALA A 28 -11.09 -3.06 -2.81
C ALA A 28 -11.09 -2.77 -4.32
N ARG A 29 -12.22 -2.94 -5.01
CA ARG A 29 -12.27 -2.91 -6.47
C ARG A 29 -12.70 -1.55 -7.01
N LYS A 30 -11.74 -0.83 -7.58
CA LYS A 30 -11.98 0.45 -8.24
C LYS A 30 -13.13 0.37 -9.25
N GLY A 31 -14.12 1.26 -9.08
CA GLY A 31 -15.33 1.35 -9.91
C GLY A 31 -16.55 0.63 -9.33
N HIS A 32 -16.40 -0.13 -8.24
CA HIS A 32 -17.54 -0.61 -7.46
C HIS A 32 -18.10 0.50 -6.56
N ALA A 33 -19.36 0.37 -6.13
CA ALA A 33 -20.03 1.38 -5.30
C ALA A 33 -19.39 1.53 -3.91
N ASP A 34 -18.92 0.43 -3.33
CA ASP A 34 -18.34 0.39 -1.98
C ASP A 34 -16.90 0.90 -1.94
N TYR A 35 -16.22 0.99 -3.09
CA TYR A 35 -14.79 1.29 -3.18
C TYR A 35 -14.41 2.68 -2.66
N GLU A 36 -15.23 3.71 -2.89
CA GLU A 36 -14.83 5.08 -2.54
C GLU A 36 -14.69 5.28 -1.03
N GLU A 37 -15.48 4.60 -0.19
CA GLU A 37 -15.31 4.65 1.27
C GLU A 37 -13.95 4.10 1.69
N PHE A 38 -13.60 2.90 1.21
CA PHE A 38 -12.34 2.26 1.62
C PHE A 38 -11.11 2.89 0.96
N ARG A 39 -11.28 3.54 -0.19
CA ARG A 39 -10.27 4.42 -0.79
C ARG A 39 -9.93 5.61 0.13
N GLU A 40 -10.93 6.18 0.81
CA GLU A 40 -10.72 7.23 1.81
C GLU A 40 -9.92 6.68 2.98
N TYR A 41 -10.30 5.51 3.53
CA TYR A 41 -9.58 4.86 4.63
C TYR A 41 -8.14 4.49 4.27
N MET A 42 -7.90 3.91 3.09
CA MET A 42 -6.56 3.62 2.58
C MET A 42 -5.69 4.88 2.54
N THR A 43 -6.28 5.99 2.08
CA THR A 43 -5.57 7.26 2.02
C THR A 43 -5.29 7.80 3.42
N ASP A 44 -6.24 7.69 4.35
CA ASP A 44 -6.07 8.16 5.73
C ASP A 44 -5.02 7.34 6.51
N GLU A 45 -5.00 6.02 6.34
CA GLU A 45 -3.95 5.17 6.92
C GLU A 45 -2.56 5.55 6.39
N LEU A 46 -2.45 5.80 5.07
CA LEU A 46 -1.20 6.27 4.47
C LEU A 46 -0.79 7.64 5.02
N VAL A 47 -1.72 8.59 5.15
CA VAL A 47 -1.44 9.93 5.70
C VAL A 47 -0.95 9.81 7.13
N ALA A 48 -1.61 8.99 7.97
CA ALA A 48 -1.18 8.71 9.33
C ALA A 48 0.23 8.10 9.38
N ALA A 49 0.55 7.17 8.47
CA ALA A 49 1.89 6.60 8.35
C ALA A 49 2.95 7.66 7.94
N CYS A 50 2.59 8.57 7.04
CA CYS A 50 3.46 9.68 6.63
C CYS A 50 3.72 10.65 7.77
N GLU A 51 2.69 11.01 8.54
CA GLU A 51 2.79 11.87 9.73
C GLU A 51 3.64 11.21 10.82
N GLY A 52 3.42 9.93 11.10
CA GLY A 52 4.23 9.14 12.03
C GLY A 52 5.70 9.10 11.63
N ALA A 53 5.98 8.83 10.34
CA ALA A 53 7.35 8.86 9.81
C ALA A 53 7.99 10.25 9.95
N ARG A 54 7.22 11.32 9.66
CA ARG A 54 7.69 12.71 9.80
C ARG A 54 8.01 13.05 11.25
N ALA A 55 7.14 12.65 12.18
CA ALA A 55 7.35 12.81 13.62
C ALA A 55 8.58 12.04 14.12
N ALA A 56 8.87 10.88 13.52
CA ALA A 56 10.06 10.08 13.79
C ALA A 56 11.35 10.66 13.17
N GLY A 57 11.27 11.77 12.42
CA GLY A 57 12.43 12.48 11.86
C GLY A 57 12.63 12.30 10.35
N ALA A 58 11.73 11.62 9.65
CA ALA A 58 11.81 11.47 8.19
C ALA A 58 11.81 12.84 7.50
N LYS A 59 12.79 13.04 6.62
CA LYS A 59 12.97 14.28 5.87
C LYS A 59 12.38 14.19 4.47
N GLU A 60 12.40 13.00 3.89
CA GLU A 60 11.85 12.68 2.59
C GLU A 60 10.96 11.45 2.70
N ILE A 61 9.76 11.52 2.13
CA ILE A 61 8.81 10.42 2.10
C ILE A 61 8.40 10.21 0.64
N VAL A 62 8.61 8.99 0.16
CA VAL A 62 8.21 8.55 -1.17
C VAL A 62 7.18 7.45 -1.02
N VAL A 63 6.04 7.62 -1.69
CA VAL A 63 4.92 6.67 -1.65
C VAL A 63 4.75 6.02 -3.00
N LYS A 64 4.56 4.71 -3.01
CA LYS A 64 4.11 3.94 -4.16
C LYS A 64 2.66 3.51 -3.92
N ASP A 65 1.78 3.92 -4.84
CA ASP A 65 0.45 3.34 -4.96
C ASP A 65 0.61 1.95 -5.58
N ALA A 66 0.39 0.92 -4.77
CA ALA A 66 0.77 -0.46 -5.05
C ALA A 66 -0.45 -1.39 -5.25
N HIS A 67 -1.66 -0.84 -5.33
CA HIS A 67 -2.86 -1.62 -5.60
C HIS A 67 -3.27 -1.58 -7.07
N SER A 68 -3.54 -2.72 -7.70
CA SER A 68 -4.22 -2.86 -9.01
C SER A 68 -3.78 -1.86 -10.08
N THR A 69 -4.51 -0.76 -10.30
CA THR A 69 -4.19 0.25 -11.33
C THR A 69 -3.08 1.23 -10.95
N ALA A 70 -2.55 1.16 -9.72
CA ALA A 70 -1.61 2.10 -9.11
C ALA A 70 -2.10 3.56 -9.17
N ARG A 71 -3.41 3.76 -8.99
CA ARG A 71 -4.12 5.06 -9.11
C ARG A 71 -5.34 5.12 -8.17
N ASN A 72 -5.13 4.80 -6.90
CA ASN A 72 -6.15 4.64 -5.88
C ASN A 72 -6.10 5.78 -4.87
N LEU A 73 -4.92 6.28 -4.50
CA LEU A 73 -4.77 7.34 -3.49
C LEU A 73 -5.47 8.66 -3.87
N ILE A 74 -6.01 9.34 -2.86
CA ILE A 74 -6.65 10.67 -3.01
C ILE A 74 -5.60 11.76 -2.80
N LEU A 75 -5.13 12.31 -3.92
CA LEU A 75 -4.00 13.24 -3.95
C LEU A 75 -4.23 14.51 -3.15
N SER A 76 -5.47 15.02 -3.11
CA SER A 76 -5.83 16.23 -2.38
C SER A 76 -5.74 16.07 -0.86
N LYS A 77 -5.66 14.84 -0.35
CA LYS A 77 -5.44 14.54 1.08
C LYS A 77 -3.97 14.31 1.41
N LEU A 78 -3.10 14.13 0.42
CA LEU A 78 -1.68 13.87 0.67
C LEU A 78 -0.97 15.15 1.12
N PRO A 79 -0.15 15.10 2.18
CA PRO A 79 0.65 16.24 2.59
C PRO A 79 1.63 16.69 1.49
N ASP A 80 1.87 17.99 1.38
CA ASP A 80 2.71 18.58 0.33
C ASP A 80 4.17 18.07 0.31
N TYR A 81 4.65 17.54 1.44
CA TYR A 81 6.01 16.97 1.54
C TYR A 81 6.12 15.54 1.01
N VAL A 82 5.01 14.89 0.65
CA VAL A 82 4.99 13.52 0.15
C VAL A 82 5.21 13.50 -1.36
N ARG A 83 6.15 12.67 -1.82
CA ARG A 83 6.35 12.41 -3.24
C ARG A 83 5.69 11.09 -3.63
N ILE A 84 4.87 11.07 -4.67
CA ILE A 84 4.16 9.87 -5.11
C ILE A 84 4.72 9.30 -6.42
N VAL A 85 4.95 7.99 -6.46
CA VAL A 85 5.25 7.21 -7.66
C VAL A 85 3.95 6.62 -8.18
N ARG A 86 3.47 7.15 -9.30
CA ARG A 86 2.16 6.85 -9.89
C ARG A 86 2.25 6.74 -11.40
N GLY A 87 1.27 6.08 -12.02
CA GLY A 87 1.23 5.90 -13.47
C GLY A 87 1.25 4.45 -13.94
N GLY A 88 0.78 3.51 -13.12
CA GLY A 88 0.75 2.09 -13.44
C GLY A 88 2.00 1.35 -12.97
N TRP A 89 2.23 0.19 -13.58
CA TRP A 89 3.36 -0.70 -13.32
C TRP A 89 4.48 -0.42 -14.30
N SER A 90 5.70 -0.24 -13.79
CA SER A 90 6.88 0.09 -14.61
C SER A 90 7.39 -1.07 -15.46
N GLY A 91 6.86 -2.28 -15.27
CA GLY A 91 7.44 -3.52 -15.81
C GLY A 91 8.75 -3.93 -15.12
N HIS A 92 9.20 -3.16 -14.12
CA HIS A 92 10.39 -3.45 -13.34
C HIS A 92 10.14 -4.62 -12.37
N PRO A 93 11.12 -5.49 -12.11
CA PRO A 93 10.98 -6.62 -11.18
C PRO A 93 10.52 -6.21 -9.77
N ASP A 94 10.87 -4.99 -9.34
CA ASP A 94 10.49 -4.49 -8.01
C ASP A 94 8.98 -4.22 -7.87
N ALA A 95 8.23 -4.11 -8.97
CA ALA A 95 6.77 -3.98 -8.99
C ALA A 95 6.19 -3.04 -7.92
N MET A 96 5.59 -3.59 -6.85
CA MET A 96 4.98 -2.85 -5.72
C MET A 96 5.99 -1.96 -4.98
N MET A 97 7.27 -2.27 -5.11
CA MET A 97 8.38 -1.55 -4.49
C MET A 97 9.16 -0.68 -5.48
N PHE A 98 8.67 -0.52 -6.72
CA PHE A 98 9.38 0.25 -7.74
C PHE A 98 9.68 1.69 -7.28
N GLY A 99 10.96 2.07 -7.36
CA GLY A 99 11.46 3.36 -6.90
C GLY A 99 12.20 3.30 -5.56
N ILE A 100 12.24 2.14 -4.90
CA ILE A 100 13.11 1.90 -3.74
C ILE A 100 14.57 1.67 -4.19
N ASP A 101 15.52 2.13 -3.39
CA ASP A 101 16.96 1.91 -3.57
C ASP A 101 17.70 1.97 -2.22
N ARG A 102 19.04 1.91 -2.26
CA ARG A 102 19.89 1.94 -1.06
C ARG A 102 19.92 3.30 -0.33
N SER A 103 19.31 4.36 -0.88
CA SER A 103 19.21 5.67 -0.23
C SER A 103 18.11 5.75 0.82
N PHE A 104 17.17 4.78 0.82
CA PHE A 104 16.10 4.72 1.80
C PHE A 104 16.59 4.07 3.10
N SER A 105 16.23 4.71 4.22
CA SER A 105 16.54 4.21 5.56
C SER A 105 15.59 3.10 6.00
N ALA A 106 14.35 3.12 5.52
CA ALA A 106 13.35 2.10 5.79
C ALA A 106 12.25 2.07 4.73
N ALA A 107 11.50 0.97 4.71
CA ALA A 107 10.27 0.81 3.96
C ALA A 107 9.11 0.48 4.92
N LEU A 108 7.93 1.04 4.65
CA LEU A 108 6.68 0.73 5.33
C LEU A 108 5.70 0.14 4.32
N TYR A 109 4.82 -0.74 4.83
CA TYR A 109 3.77 -1.40 4.07
C TYR A 109 2.44 -1.08 4.75
N THR A 110 1.53 -0.40 4.05
CA THR A 110 0.21 -0.01 4.57
C THR A 110 -0.88 -0.70 3.77
N GLY A 111 -1.95 -1.17 4.43
CA GLY A 111 -3.06 -1.87 3.79
C GLY A 111 -2.70 -3.20 3.11
N TYR A 112 -1.57 -3.82 3.50
CA TYR A 112 -1.15 -5.11 2.95
C TYR A 112 -1.94 -6.28 3.52
N HIS A 113 -2.10 -7.32 2.71
CA HIS A 113 -2.90 -8.50 3.03
C HIS A 113 -2.06 -9.79 3.06
N ASN A 114 -2.68 -10.90 3.47
CA ASN A 114 -2.02 -12.19 3.50
C ASN A 114 -1.71 -12.72 2.10
N LYS A 115 -0.62 -13.48 2.00
CA LYS A 115 -0.27 -14.22 0.77
C LYS A 115 -1.35 -15.22 0.39
N ALA A 116 -1.37 -15.60 -0.89
CA ALA A 116 -2.23 -16.64 -1.42
C ALA A 116 -2.15 -17.97 -0.64
N GLY A 117 -3.29 -18.65 -0.54
CA GLY A 117 -3.41 -19.96 0.15
C GLY A 117 -3.42 -19.86 1.67
N THR A 118 -3.70 -18.68 2.21
CA THR A 118 -3.90 -18.46 3.65
C THR A 118 -5.39 -18.16 3.89
N ASP A 119 -6.00 -18.81 4.87
CA ASP A 119 -7.45 -18.67 5.15
C ASP A 119 -7.76 -17.63 6.24
N THR A 120 -6.78 -16.81 6.63
CA THR A 120 -6.92 -15.83 7.72
C THR A 120 -7.29 -14.43 7.26
N ASN A 121 -7.46 -14.20 5.95
CA ASN A 121 -7.97 -12.94 5.40
C ASN A 121 -8.79 -13.22 4.13
N PRO A 122 -9.98 -12.61 3.97
CA PRO A 122 -10.89 -12.88 2.85
C PRO A 122 -10.34 -12.47 1.47
N LEU A 123 -9.34 -11.60 1.41
CA LEU A 123 -8.70 -11.12 0.18
C LEU A 123 -7.28 -11.69 0.01
N ALA A 124 -6.94 -12.80 0.68
CA ALA A 124 -5.61 -13.41 0.60
C ALA A 124 -5.24 -13.83 -0.84
N HIS A 125 -4.20 -13.21 -1.40
CA HIS A 125 -3.69 -13.49 -2.74
C HIS A 125 -2.20 -13.09 -2.85
N THR A 126 -1.58 -13.27 -4.02
CA THR A 126 -0.19 -12.84 -4.27
C THR A 126 -0.11 -12.23 -5.66
N LEU A 127 0.10 -10.91 -5.75
CA LEU A 127 0.16 -10.07 -6.97
C LEU A 127 -1.14 -10.03 -7.79
N THR A 128 -1.76 -11.17 -8.02
CA THR A 128 -3.00 -11.33 -8.75
C THR A 128 -3.92 -12.28 -8.01
N GLY A 129 -5.22 -12.00 -8.02
CA GLY A 129 -6.25 -12.88 -7.45
C GLY A 129 -6.38 -14.25 -8.15
N THR A 130 -5.72 -14.46 -9.30
CA THR A 130 -5.63 -15.80 -9.92
C THR A 130 -4.63 -16.66 -9.17
N CYS A 131 -5.10 -17.29 -8.10
CA CYS A 131 -4.42 -18.42 -7.49
C CYS A 131 -5.20 -19.70 -7.81
N PHE A 132 -4.46 -20.76 -8.18
CA PHE A 132 -4.91 -22.16 -8.17
C PHE A 132 -5.20 -22.60 -6.73
N ALA A 133 -6.15 -21.95 -6.07
CA ALA A 133 -6.62 -22.28 -4.73
C ALA A 133 -8.04 -22.82 -4.84
N ASN A 134 -8.27 -23.97 -4.22
CA ASN A 134 -9.52 -24.73 -4.23
C ASN A 134 -10.75 -23.84 -4.00
N ALA A 135 -11.87 -24.24 -4.59
CA ALA A 135 -13.13 -23.52 -4.73
C ALA A 135 -13.91 -23.19 -3.41
N ASP A 136 -13.24 -22.90 -2.30
CA ASP A 136 -13.88 -22.71 -0.99
C ASP A 136 -13.27 -21.56 -0.15
N GLN A 137 -13.19 -20.35 -0.71
CA GLN A 137 -12.92 -19.13 0.08
C GLN A 137 -14.19 -18.50 0.68
N ARG A 138 -15.29 -19.26 0.81
CA ARG A 138 -16.56 -18.76 1.41
C ARG A 138 -16.64 -18.90 2.94
N ARG A 139 -15.56 -19.27 3.62
CA ARG A 139 -15.63 -19.61 5.05
C ARG A 139 -14.39 -19.17 5.80
N SER A 140 -14.40 -17.93 6.30
CA SER A 140 -14.11 -17.58 7.71
C SER A 140 -13.79 -16.09 7.84
N CYS A 141 -14.81 -15.29 8.16
CA CYS A 141 -14.62 -14.06 8.93
C CYS A 141 -14.64 -14.45 10.40
N PHE A 142 -13.50 -14.40 11.09
CA PHE A 142 -13.38 -14.26 12.54
C PHE A 142 -12.04 -13.58 12.86
#